data_AF-A0A971Z894-F1
#
_entry.id   AF-A0A971Z894-F1
#
_cell.length_a   1.000
_cell.length_b   1.000
_cell.length_c   1.000
_cell.angle_alpha   90.00
_cell.angle_beta   90.00
_cell.angle_gamma   90.00
#
_symmetry.space_group_name_H-M   'P 1'
#
loop_
_entity.id
_entity.type
_entity.pdbx_description
1 polymer ?
#
loop_
_entity_poly.entity_id
_entity_poly.type
_entity_poly.pdbx_seq_one_letter_code
_entity_poly.pdbx_strand_id
1 'polypeptide(L)'
;MKKFLIGYLITGDNILFEQCRGQSNLRIDTENAETTKIKINGKGAIVVSKEGMTHLIWHNNKRVFTLSGILDEKELIKMAESVTKY
;
A
#
# COMPACT_ATOMS: atom_id res chain seq x y z
N MET A 1 10.36 -1.60 15.90
CA MET A 1 9.75 -1.26 14.59
C MET A 1 9.58 0.26 14.56
N LYS A 2 10.20 1.01 13.64
CA LYS A 2 9.94 2.45 13.55
C LYS A 2 8.71 2.64 12.64
N LYS A 3 7.58 2.97 13.24
CA LYS A 3 6.34 3.33 12.52
C LYS A 3 6.40 4.82 12.23
N PHE A 4 6.40 5.20 10.96
CA PHE A 4 6.30 6.59 10.54
C PHE A 4 4.90 6.76 9.96
N LEU A 5 4.06 7.52 10.65
CA LEU A 5 2.77 7.95 10.11
C LEU A 5 3.05 9.19 9.25
N ILE A 6 3.00 9.05 7.93
CA ILE A 6 2.96 10.21 7.02
C ILE A 6 1.49 10.44 6.73
N GLY A 7 0.85 11.33 7.50
CA GLY A 7 -0.53 11.74 7.27
C GLY A 7 -0.58 12.89 6.28
N TYR A 8 -1.25 12.70 5.14
CA TYR A 8 -1.67 13.81 4.27
C TYR A 8 -3.18 14.00 4.51
N LEU A 9 -3.56 15.14 5.09
CA LEU A 9 -4.96 15.49 5.33
C LEU A 9 -5.57 15.98 4.01
N ILE A 10 -6.22 15.08 3.28
CA ILE A 10 -7.32 15.44 2.39
C ILE A 10 -8.58 15.17 3.22
N THR A 11 -9.40 16.18 3.42
CA THR A 11 -10.62 16.16 4.26
C THR A 11 -11.35 14.80 4.24
N GLY A 12 -11.25 14.04 5.34
CA GLY A 12 -12.10 12.87 5.64
C GLY A 12 -11.41 11.51 5.64
N ASP A 13 -10.52 11.23 4.69
CA ASP A 13 -10.02 9.87 4.46
C ASP A 13 -8.55 9.72 4.84
N ASN A 14 -8.27 8.84 5.81
CA ASN A 14 -6.92 8.57 6.27
C ASN A 14 -6.22 7.56 5.36
N ILE A 15 -4.97 7.87 5.02
CA ILE A 15 -4.07 6.94 4.31
C ILE A 15 -3.03 6.44 5.30
N LEU A 16 -2.89 5.11 5.39
CA LEU A 16 -1.88 4.43 6.17
C LEU A 16 -0.76 3.94 5.24
N PHE A 17 0.42 4.50 5.41
CA PHE A 17 1.65 3.98 4.82
C PHE A 17 2.50 3.29 5.90
N GLU A 18 2.92 2.05 5.66
CA GLU A 18 3.85 1.34 6.53
C GLU A 18 4.98 0.69 5.73
N GLN A 19 6.15 0.59 6.36
CA GLN A 19 7.28 -0.16 5.82
C GLN A 19 7.98 -0.96 6.92
N CYS A 20 8.37 -2.20 6.61
CA CYS A 20 9.13 -3.04 7.53
C CYS A 20 10.33 -3.69 6.81
N ARG A 21 11.41 -3.95 7.57
CA ARG A 21 12.51 -4.80 7.12
C ARG A 21 12.17 -6.24 7.49
N GLY A 22 12.30 -7.17 6.54
CA GLY A 22 11.95 -8.58 6.75
C GLY A 22 10.47 -8.86 6.54
N GLN A 23 9.89 -9.74 7.36
CA GLN A 23 8.52 -10.19 7.21
C GLN A 23 7.53 -9.18 7.80
N SER A 24 6.44 -8.94 7.08
CA SER A 24 5.30 -8.16 7.56
C SER A 24 4.31 -9.06 8.29
N ASN A 25 3.73 -8.57 9.39
CA ASN A 25 2.59 -9.21 10.06
C ASN A 25 1.24 -8.76 9.48
N LEU A 26 1.26 -8.18 8.28
CA LEU A 26 0.06 -7.72 7.58
C LEU A 26 -0.90 -8.89 7.35
N ARG A 27 -2.15 -8.68 7.73
CA ARG A 27 -3.28 -9.57 7.44
C ARG A 27 -4.28 -8.78 6.63
N ILE A 28 -4.56 -9.24 5.42
CA ILE A 28 -5.55 -8.65 4.53
C ILE A 28 -6.65 -9.67 4.35
N ASP A 29 -7.89 -9.22 4.50
CA ASP A 29 -9.06 -10.01 4.17
C ASP A 29 -9.26 -10.00 2.64
N THR A 30 -9.05 -11.15 2.01
CA THR A 30 -9.16 -11.33 0.56
C THR A 30 -10.46 -12.00 0.14
N GLU A 31 -11.32 -12.40 1.07
CA GLU A 31 -12.61 -13.00 0.73
C GLU A 31 -13.51 -11.94 0.11
N ASN A 32 -14.04 -12.22 -1.09
CA ASN A 32 -14.86 -11.29 -1.87
C ASN A 32 -14.15 -9.97 -2.21
N ALA A 33 -12.81 -9.96 -2.19
CA ALA A 33 -12.01 -8.81 -2.59
C ALA A 33 -11.57 -8.93 -4.06
N GLU A 34 -11.50 -7.79 -4.75
CA GLU A 34 -10.86 -7.71 -6.06
C GLU A 34 -9.34 -7.64 -5.88
N THR A 35 -8.61 -8.52 -6.57
CA THR A 35 -7.14 -8.57 -6.47
C THR A 35 -6.50 -8.40 -7.83
N THR A 36 -5.64 -7.39 -7.96
CA THR A 36 -4.93 -7.07 -9.21
C THR A 36 -3.41 -7.10 -9.00
N LYS A 37 -2.68 -7.71 -9.94
CA LYS A 37 -1.21 -7.68 -9.95
C LYS A 37 -0.73 -6.57 -10.87
N ILE A 38 0.08 -5.66 -10.35
CA ILE A 38 0.64 -4.53 -11.10
C ILE A 38 2.16 -4.45 -10.90
N LYS A 39 2.78 -3.40 -11.45
CA LYS A 39 4.18 -3.05 -11.15
C LYS A 39 4.24 -1.64 -10.58
N ILE A 40 4.96 -1.48 -9.47
CA ILE A 40 5.34 -0.18 -8.89
C ILE A 40 6.85 -0.04 -9.04
N ASN A 41 7.32 0.98 -9.76
CA ASN A 41 8.75 1.20 -10.01
C ASN A 41 9.49 -0.06 -10.53
N GLY A 42 8.84 -0.82 -11.41
CA GLY A 42 9.35 -2.07 -11.98
C GLY A 42 9.33 -3.28 -11.04
N LYS A 43 8.84 -3.13 -9.80
CA LYS A 43 8.67 -4.22 -8.82
C LYS A 43 7.24 -4.72 -8.82
N GLY A 44 7.07 -6.04 -8.70
CA GLY A 44 5.73 -6.63 -8.60
C GLY A 44 5.00 -6.11 -7.36
N ALA A 45 3.73 -5.79 -7.54
CA ALA A 45 2.86 -5.31 -6.48
C ALA A 45 1.47 -5.97 -6.59
N ILE A 46 0.77 -6.01 -5.48
CA ILE A 46 -0.60 -6.53 -5.37
C ILE A 46 -1.47 -5.39 -4.86
N VAL A 47 -2.57 -5.15 -5.57
CA VAL A 47 -3.69 -4.33 -5.12
C VAL A 47 -4.79 -5.27 -4.64
N VAL A 48 -5.35 -5.00 -3.47
CA VAL A 48 -6.55 -5.67 -2.95
C VAL A 48 -7.58 -4.60 -2.62
N SER A 49 -8.76 -4.70 -3.24
CA SER A 49 -9.85 -3.74 -3.07
C SER A 49 -11.09 -4.44 -2.53
N LYS A 50 -11.63 -3.93 -1.42
CA LYS A 50 -12.84 -4.47 -0.78
C LYS A 50 -13.61 -3.33 -0.13
N GLU A 51 -14.91 -3.22 -0.43
CA GLU A 51 -15.83 -2.26 0.21
C GLU A 51 -15.32 -0.81 0.21
N GLY A 52 -14.66 -0.37 -0.88
CA GLY A 52 -14.08 0.97 -1.01
C GLY A 52 -12.73 1.16 -0.31
N MET A 53 -12.27 0.18 0.47
CA MET A 53 -10.92 0.14 1.04
C MET A 53 -9.96 -0.51 0.04
N THR A 54 -8.84 0.16 -0.24
CA THR A 54 -7.80 -0.33 -1.13
C THR A 54 -6.52 -0.55 -0.35
N HIS A 55 -5.90 -1.72 -0.53
CA HIS A 55 -4.58 -2.06 -0.02
C HIS A 55 -3.61 -2.27 -1.18
N LEU A 56 -2.48 -1.57 -1.18
CA LEU A 56 -1.40 -1.73 -2.14
C LEU A 56 -0.15 -2.22 -1.42
N ILE A 57 0.36 -3.37 -1.85
CA ILE A 57 1.49 -4.07 -1.24
C ILE A 57 2.56 -4.27 -2.30
N TRP A 58 3.77 -3.83 -2.01
CA TRP A 58 4.94 -4.09 -2.85
C TRP A 58 6.16 -4.30 -1.98
N HIS A 59 7.22 -4.81 -2.59
CA HIS A 59 8.47 -5.02 -1.88
C HIS A 59 9.67 -4.71 -2.77
N ASN A 60 10.78 -4.39 -2.11
CA ASN A 60 12.10 -4.45 -2.71
C ASN A 60 12.94 -5.53 -2.01
N ASN A 61 14.24 -5.56 -2.27
CA ASN A 61 15.13 -6.59 -1.70
C ASN A 61 15.30 -6.48 -0.17
N LYS A 62 14.89 -5.37 0.45
CA LYS A 62 15.16 -5.08 1.87
C LYS A 62 13.89 -4.83 2.69
N ARG A 63 12.79 -4.43 2.05
CA ARG A 63 11.61 -3.89 2.71
C ARG A 63 10.32 -4.34 2.01
N VAL A 64 9.29 -4.53 2.82
CA VAL A 64 7.89 -4.60 2.39
C VAL A 64 7.26 -3.24 2.67
N PHE A 65 6.42 -2.79 1.75
CA PHE A 65 5.70 -1.52 1.81
C PHE A 65 4.21 -1.82 1.68
N THR A 66 3.41 -1.07 2.44
CA THR A 66 1.95 -1.13 2.37
C THR A 66 1.40 0.28 2.35
N LEU A 67 0.46 0.52 1.46
CA LEU A 67 -0.37 1.72 1.44
C LEU A 67 -1.83 1.28 1.51
N SER A 68 -2.62 1.92 2.37
CA SER A 68 -3.98 1.48 2.67
C SER A 68 -4.86 2.68 2.93
N GLY A 69 -6.04 2.73 2.32
CA GLY A 69 -6.98 3.81 2.52
C GLY A 69 -8.24 3.67 1.68
N ILE A 70 -9.22 4.51 2.01
CA ILE A 70 -10.45 4.68 1.23
C ILE A 70 -10.12 5.69 0.14
N LEU A 71 -9.59 5.22 -0.98
CA LEU A 71 -9.17 6.07 -2.09
C LEU A 71 -9.16 5.25 -3.38
N ASP A 72 -9.36 5.94 -4.50
CA ASP A 72 -9.23 5.35 -5.83
C ASP A 72 -7.86 4.67 -6.01
N GLU A 73 -7.86 3.49 -6.61
CA GLU A 73 -6.66 2.68 -6.85
C GLU A 73 -5.57 3.50 -7.55
N LYS A 74 -5.94 4.36 -8.51
CA LYS A 74 -4.97 5.15 -9.28
C LYS A 74 -4.20 6.14 -8.42
N GLU A 75 -4.85 6.73 -7.41
CA GLU A 75 -4.18 7.65 -6.51
C GLU A 75 -3.25 6.91 -5.54
N LEU A 76 -3.64 5.73 -5.03
CA LEU A 76 -2.73 4.85 -4.27
C LEU A 76 -1.50 4.46 -5.10
N ILE A 77 -1.69 4.12 -6.38
CA ILE A 77 -0.60 3.76 -7.29
C ILE A 77 0.37 4.93 -7.45
N LYS A 78 -0.13 6.14 -7.73
CA LYS A 78 0.72 7.34 -7.83
C LYS A 78 1.51 7.59 -6.54
N MET A 79 0.89 7.41 -5.37
CA MET A 79 1.57 7.54 -4.09
C MET A 79 2.67 6.48 -3.94
N ALA A 80 2.40 5.23 -4.28
CA ALA A 80 3.40 4.16 -4.21
C ALA A 80 4.56 4.36 -5.21
N GLU A 81 4.28 4.85 -6.42
CA GLU A 81 5.30 5.23 -7.40
C GLU A 81 6.18 6.37 -6.89
N SER A 82 5.61 7.32 -6.15
CA SER A 82 6.35 8.44 -5.53
C SER A 82 7.34 7.98 -4.46
N VAL A 83 7.19 6.77 -3.93
CA VAL A 83 8.14 6.12 -3.00
C VAL A 83 9.39 5.70 -3.77
N THR A 84 10.20 6.70 -4.10
CA THR A 84 11.51 6.55 -4.72
C THR A 84 12.59 6.64 -3.63
N LYS A 85 13.58 5.74 -3.70
CA LYS A 85 14.69 5.54 -2.75
C LYS A 85 14.39 4.69 -1.51
N TYR A 86 14.80 3.42 -1.59
CA TYR A 86 15.65 2.75 -0.58
C TYR A 86 16.48 1.63 -1.22
#